data_AF-A0A2V8EB93-F1
#
_entry.id   AF-A0A2V8EB93-F1
#
_cell.length_a   1.000
_cell.length_b   1.000
_cell.length_c   1.000
_cell.angle_alpha   90.00
_cell.angle_beta   90.00
_cell.angle_gamma   90.00
#
_symmetry.space_group_name_H-M   'P 1'
#
loop_
_entity.id
_entity.type
_entity.pdbx_description
1 polymer ?
#
loop_
_entity_poly.entity_id
_entity_poly.type
_entity_poly.pdbx_seq_one_letter_code
_entity_poly.pdbx_strand_id
1 'polypeptide(L)'
;MFGLSCASAAGAQQVLSLEELKILGDANTRITVTDRTGREFRGTVADASETLLSLRIAGAIQRFAVGDVRSVRVRKDDSLVDGALIGAAVGGGLTSLMFLDNECRDDSACYAAMAVYAGIGALAGLGIDALIHREVVVYTAP
;
A
#
# COMPACT_ATOMS: atom_id res chain seq x y z
N MET A 1 -27.02 21.90 -2.43
CA MET A 1 -27.28 20.51 -2.00
C MET A 1 -26.54 19.60 -2.98
N PHE A 2 -25.26 19.32 -2.73
CA PHE A 2 -24.43 18.47 -3.61
C PHE A 2 -24.39 17.07 -3.02
N GLY A 3 -24.84 16.10 -3.82
CA GLY A 3 -25.06 14.71 -3.43
C GLY A 3 -23.78 13.96 -3.11
N LEU A 4 -23.87 13.11 -2.09
CA LEU A 4 -22.86 12.14 -1.71
C LEU A 4 -22.59 11.19 -2.89
N SER A 5 -21.35 11.19 -3.38
CA SER A 5 -20.85 10.08 -4.18
C SER A 5 -20.37 9.01 -3.19
N CYS A 6 -21.19 7.97 -2.98
CA CYS A 6 -20.72 6.74 -2.36
C CYS A 6 -19.67 6.12 -3.28
N ALA A 7 -18.40 6.31 -2.95
CA ALA A 7 -17.34 5.47 -3.49
C ALA A 7 -17.59 4.06 -2.99
N SER A 8 -18.13 3.20 -3.87
CA SER A 8 -18.20 1.77 -3.63
C SER A 8 -16.82 1.27 -3.21
N ALA A 9 -16.71 0.79 -1.97
CA ALA A 9 -15.63 -0.08 -1.55
C ALA A 9 -15.77 -1.39 -2.35
N ALA A 10 -15.35 -1.36 -3.61
CA ALA A 10 -15.31 -2.52 -4.47
C ALA A 10 -14.36 -3.54 -3.85
N GLY A 11 -14.93 -4.69 -3.48
CA GLY A 11 -14.28 -5.74 -2.74
C GLY A 11 -12.97 -6.21 -3.38
N ALA A 12 -11.93 -6.24 -2.55
CA ALA A 12 -10.75 -7.05 -2.80
C ALA A 12 -10.57 -8.01 -1.62
N GLN A 13 -11.62 -8.75 -1.28
CA GLN A 13 -11.49 -9.93 -0.42
C GLN A 13 -11.14 -11.09 -1.34
N GLN A 14 -9.89 -11.11 -1.81
CA GLN A 14 -9.35 -12.27 -2.51
C GLN A 14 -9.14 -13.36 -1.45
N VAL A 15 -10.13 -14.25 -1.34
CA VAL A 15 -10.06 -15.47 -0.54
C VAL A 15 -9.06 -16.39 -1.24
N LEU A 16 -7.78 -16.20 -0.95
CA LEU A 16 -6.69 -17.07 -1.37
C LEU A 16 -6.56 -18.17 -0.29
N SER A 17 -6.45 -19.44 -0.69
CA SER A 17 -6.36 -20.54 0.27
C SER A 17 -5.01 -20.53 1.00
N LEU A 18 -4.89 -21.26 2.12
CA LEU A 18 -3.60 -21.41 2.84
C LEU A 18 -2.48 -22.00 1.96
N GLU A 19 -2.81 -22.64 0.85
CA GLU A 19 -1.82 -23.12 -0.13
C GLU A 19 -1.24 -21.98 -0.97
N GLU A 20 -2.01 -20.93 -1.26
CA GLU A 20 -1.48 -19.72 -1.91
C GLU A 20 -0.60 -18.89 -0.96
N LEU A 21 -0.78 -19.05 0.36
CA LEU A 21 0.17 -18.53 1.35
C LEU A 21 1.57 -19.16 1.25
N LYS A 22 1.67 -20.39 0.71
CA LYS A 22 2.97 -21.02 0.43
C LYS A 22 3.73 -20.28 -0.68
N ILE A 23 3.02 -19.86 -1.72
CA ILE A 23 3.57 -19.05 -2.82
C ILE A 23 4.05 -17.67 -2.30
N LEU A 24 3.35 -17.12 -1.30
CA LEU A 24 3.75 -15.87 -0.63
C LEU A 24 4.98 -16.03 0.29
N GLY A 25 5.19 -17.24 0.84
CA GLY A 25 6.38 -17.60 1.61
C GLY A 25 7.66 -17.56 0.80
N ASP A 26 7.62 -18.06 -0.43
CA ASP A 26 8.75 -17.98 -1.36
C ASP A 26 9.07 -16.52 -1.74
N ALA A 27 8.07 -15.63 -1.71
CA ALA A 27 8.21 -14.23 -2.06
C ALA A 27 8.68 -13.31 -0.91
N ASN A 28 9.06 -13.85 0.27
CA ASN A 28 9.45 -13.06 1.46
C ASN A 28 8.40 -12.00 1.86
N THR A 29 7.12 -12.31 1.65
CA THR A 29 6.02 -11.36 1.85
C THR A 29 5.77 -11.11 3.35
N ARG A 30 5.60 -9.85 3.73
CA ARG A 30 5.23 -9.48 5.11
C ARG A 30 3.73 -9.68 5.32
N ILE A 31 3.38 -10.41 6.38
CA ILE A 31 2.00 -10.67 6.76
C ILE A 31 1.74 -10.32 8.22
N THR A 32 0.48 -10.00 8.50
CA THR A 32 -0.07 -9.82 9.84
C THR A 32 -1.01 -10.98 10.12
N VAL A 33 -0.67 -11.79 11.11
CA VAL A 33 -1.50 -12.90 11.61
C VAL A 33 -2.26 -12.41 12.83
N THR A 34 -3.57 -12.62 12.84
CA THR A 34 -4.41 -12.37 14.02
C THR A 34 -4.86 -13.72 14.58
N ASP A 35 -4.58 -13.96 15.86
CA ASP A 35 -5.01 -15.18 16.54
C ASP A 35 -6.48 -15.10 16.99
N ARG A 36 -7.01 -16.21 17.51
CA ARG A 36 -8.37 -16.26 18.10
C ARG A 36 -8.59 -15.32 19.29
N THR A 37 -7.53 -14.99 20.02
CA THR A 37 -7.59 -14.04 21.15
C THR A 37 -7.59 -12.58 20.68
N GLY A 38 -7.40 -12.33 19.38
CA GLY A 38 -7.33 -11.01 18.78
C GLY A 38 -5.93 -10.39 18.79
N ARG A 39 -4.89 -11.15 19.20
CA ARG A 39 -3.51 -10.66 19.18
C ARG A 39 -2.97 -10.67 17.77
N GLU A 40 -2.25 -9.62 17.41
CA GLU A 40 -1.61 -9.48 16.11
C GLU A 40 -0.11 -9.81 16.18
N PHE A 41 0.34 -10.59 15.21
CA PHE A 41 1.73 -10.97 15.02
C PHE A 41 2.16 -10.55 13.62
N ARG A 42 3.25 -9.80 13.51
CA ARG A 42 3.77 -9.31 12.23
C ARG A 42 5.10 -9.98 11.92
N GLY A 43 5.23 -10.52 10.72
CA GLY A 43 6.43 -11.22 10.30
C GLY A 43 6.43 -11.56 8.82
N THR A 44 7.40 -12.34 8.40
CA THR A 44 7.42 -12.93 7.05
C THR A 44 7.05 -14.40 7.13
N VAL A 45 6.39 -14.91 6.09
CA VAL A 45 6.08 -16.35 6.01
C VAL A 45 7.38 -17.12 5.85
N ALA A 46 7.66 -18.05 6.77
CA ALA A 46 8.81 -18.93 6.71
C ALA A 46 8.43 -20.30 6.12
N ASP A 47 7.22 -20.77 6.40
CA ASP A 47 6.63 -21.99 5.85
C ASP A 47 5.11 -21.96 6.07
N ALA A 48 4.34 -22.58 5.19
CA ALA A 48 2.88 -22.66 5.30
C ALA A 48 2.38 -24.02 4.80
N SER A 49 1.53 -24.66 5.60
CA SER A 49 0.84 -25.92 5.29
C SER A 49 -0.63 -25.83 5.68
N GLU A 50 -1.41 -26.84 5.32
CA GLU A 50 -2.85 -26.93 5.66
C GLU A 50 -3.14 -26.89 7.16
N THR A 51 -2.16 -27.23 8.01
CA THR A 51 -2.35 -27.36 9.46
C THR A 51 -1.47 -26.39 10.26
N LEU A 52 -0.44 -25.82 9.64
CA LEU A 52 0.58 -25.05 10.34
C LEU A 52 1.07 -23.87 9.51
N LEU A 53 1.09 -22.69 10.13
CA LEU A 53 1.71 -21.49 9.60
C LEU A 53 2.95 -21.15 10.43
N SER A 54 4.12 -21.10 9.78
CA SER A 54 5.38 -20.68 10.41
C SER A 54 5.71 -19.25 10.00
N LEU A 55 5.77 -18.37 10.98
CA LEU A 55 6.06 -16.95 10.80
C LEU A 55 7.44 -16.61 11.37
N ARG A 56 8.28 -15.94 10.60
CA ARG A 56 9.53 -15.36 11.10
C ARG A 56 9.26 -13.98 11.66
N ILE A 57 9.45 -13.81 12.97
CA ILE A 57 9.23 -12.57 13.72
C ILE A 57 10.53 -12.24 14.45
N ALA A 58 11.12 -11.08 14.14
CA ALA A 58 12.38 -10.63 14.75
C ALA A 58 13.50 -11.70 14.75
N GLY A 59 13.58 -12.51 13.69
CA GLY A 59 14.58 -13.58 13.53
C GLY A 59 14.21 -14.93 14.18
N ALA A 60 13.17 -14.98 15.02
CA ALA A 60 12.65 -16.23 15.58
C ALA A 60 11.52 -16.80 14.70
N ILE A 61 11.40 -18.13 14.63
CA ILE A 61 10.28 -18.80 13.97
C ILE A 61 9.20 -19.07 15.01
N GLN A 62 8.04 -18.47 14.83
CA GLN A 62 6.83 -18.73 15.59
C GLN A 62 5.87 -19.57 14.76
N ARG A 63 5.32 -20.63 15.35
CA ARG A 63 4.40 -21.55 14.69
C ARG A 63 2.98 -21.32 15.19
N PHE A 64 2.03 -21.24 14.28
CA PHE A 64 0.61 -21.10 14.55
C PHE A 64 -0.11 -22.31 13.94
N ALA A 65 -0.90 -23.02 14.75
CA ALA A 65 -1.82 -24.00 14.20
C ALA A 65 -2.92 -23.26 13.44
N VAL A 66 -3.33 -23.77 12.28
CA VAL A 66 -4.40 -23.13 11.47
C VAL A 66 -5.68 -22.96 12.27
N GLY A 67 -5.97 -23.89 13.18
CA GLY A 67 -7.08 -23.77 14.12
C GLY A 67 -7.02 -22.49 14.98
N ASP A 68 -5.84 -22.01 15.35
CA ASP A 68 -5.66 -20.87 16.24
C ASP A 68 -5.59 -19.52 15.50
N VAL A 69 -5.51 -19.56 14.17
CA VAL A 69 -5.45 -18.37 13.32
C VAL A 69 -6.87 -17.91 12.98
N ARG A 70 -7.19 -16.68 13.36
CA ARG A 70 -8.47 -16.05 13.01
C ARG A 70 -8.43 -15.40 11.63
N SER A 71 -7.37 -14.66 11.33
CA SER A 71 -7.20 -14.05 10.03
C SER A 71 -5.74 -13.87 9.67
N VAL A 72 -5.43 -13.93 8.38
CA VAL A 72 -4.12 -13.56 7.84
C VAL A 72 -4.31 -12.41 6.86
N ARG A 73 -3.58 -11.33 7.08
CA ARG A 73 -3.55 -10.16 6.19
C ARG A 73 -2.18 -10.02 5.57
N VAL A 74 -2.13 -9.83 4.26
CA VAL A 74 -0.89 -9.54 3.52
C VAL A 74 -0.74 -8.04 3.41
N ARG A 75 0.46 -7.55 3.72
CA ARG A 75 0.81 -6.17 3.43
C ARG A 75 1.31 -6.10 1.99
N LYS A 76 0.58 -5.39 1.15
CA LYS A 76 1.02 -5.09 -0.21
C LYS A 76 1.88 -3.83 -0.12
N ASP A 77 3.14 -3.95 -0.48
CA ASP A 77 3.97 -2.76 -0.65
C ASP A 77 3.49 -2.06 -1.92
N ASP A 78 2.78 -0.95 -1.75
CA ASP A 78 2.42 -0.06 -2.86
C ASP A 78 3.66 0.78 -3.24
N SER A 79 3.76 1.12 -4.52
CA SER A 79 4.91 1.84 -5.07
C SER A 79 4.84 3.31 -4.71
N LEU A 80 5.77 3.77 -3.85
CA LEU A 80 5.94 5.19 -3.48
C LEU A 80 6.11 6.13 -4.68
N VAL A 81 6.54 5.58 -5.82
CA VAL A 81 6.71 6.32 -7.08
C VAL A 81 5.35 6.80 -7.62
N ASP A 82 4.27 6.06 -7.38
CA ASP A 82 2.94 6.42 -7.87
C ASP A 82 2.43 7.67 -7.14
N GLY A 83 2.61 7.73 -5.81
CA GLY A 83 2.34 8.92 -5.01
C GLY A 83 3.15 10.13 -5.45
N ALA A 84 4.44 9.94 -5.70
CA ALA A 84 5.33 11.01 -6.17
C ALA A 84 4.93 11.55 -7.55
N LEU A 85 4.57 10.67 -8.49
CA LEU A 85 4.15 11.05 -9.84
C LEU A 85 2.83 11.83 -9.83
N ILE A 86 1.85 11.37 -9.06
CA ILE A 86 0.57 12.07 -8.91
C ILE A 86 0.79 13.44 -8.27
N GLY A 87 1.59 13.50 -7.21
CA GLY A 87 1.98 14.74 -6.56
C GLY A 87 2.67 15.72 -7.51
N ALA A 88 3.61 15.23 -8.33
CA ALA A 88 4.31 16.03 -9.33
C ALA A 88 3.36 16.57 -10.40
N ALA A 89 2.44 15.74 -10.89
CA ALA A 89 1.48 16.11 -11.92
C ALA A 89 0.50 17.18 -11.41
N VAL A 90 0.03 17.09 -10.16
CA VAL A 90 -0.84 18.10 -9.57
C VAL A 90 -0.05 19.39 -9.29
N GLY A 91 1.13 19.29 -8.67
CA GLY A 91 1.97 20.45 -8.34
C GLY A 91 2.39 21.22 -9.58
N GLY A 92 2.92 20.53 -10.60
CA GLY A 92 3.29 21.12 -11.87
C GLY A 92 2.09 21.59 -12.67
N GLY A 93 1.04 20.76 -12.77
CA GLY A 93 -0.18 21.05 -13.54
C GLY A 93 -0.91 22.31 -13.06
N LEU A 94 -1.05 22.49 -11.74
CA LEU A 94 -1.67 23.69 -11.18
C LEU A 94 -0.84 24.95 -11.48
N THR A 95 0.48 24.87 -11.41
CA THR A 95 1.31 26.00 -11.84
C THR A 95 1.24 26.27 -13.33
N SER A 96 1.08 25.26 -14.21
CA SER A 96 0.92 25.56 -15.65
C SER A 96 -0.35 26.34 -15.93
N LEU A 97 -1.40 26.10 -15.15
CA LEU A 97 -2.66 26.84 -15.27
C LEU A 97 -2.54 28.29 -14.77
N MET A 98 -1.65 28.56 -13.81
CA MET A 98 -1.38 29.92 -13.33
C MET A 98 -0.54 30.74 -14.31
N PHE A 99 0.20 30.08 -15.21
CA PHE A 99 1.09 30.71 -16.19
C PHE A 99 0.59 30.53 -17.64
N LEU A 100 -0.73 30.53 -17.86
CA LEU A 100 -1.35 30.39 -19.20
C LEU A 100 -1.11 31.58 -20.13
N ASP A 101 -0.52 32.67 -19.63
CA ASP A 101 -0.21 33.84 -20.43
C ASP A 101 0.99 33.58 -21.37
N ASN A 102 0.90 34.11 -22.59
CA ASN A 102 1.90 33.90 -23.66
C ASN A 102 3.31 34.40 -23.31
N GLU A 103 3.47 35.15 -22.22
CA GLU A 103 4.74 35.68 -21.72
C GLU A 103 5.65 34.59 -21.15
N CYS A 104 5.09 33.48 -20.66
CA CYS A 104 5.88 32.38 -20.09
C CYS A 104 6.45 31.40 -21.12
N ARG A 105 6.19 31.62 -22.42
CA ARG A 105 6.55 30.65 -23.46
C ARG A 105 8.06 30.57 -23.73
N ASP A 106 8.80 31.66 -23.53
CA ASP A 106 10.26 31.75 -23.71
C ASP A 106 11.00 32.12 -22.41
N ASP A 107 10.31 32.19 -21.27
CA ASP A 107 10.95 32.52 -19.98
C ASP A 107 11.34 31.27 -19.18
N SER A 108 12.65 31.08 -19.06
CA SER A 108 13.26 30.03 -18.23
C SER A 108 12.84 30.09 -16.75
N ALA A 109 12.45 31.26 -16.22
CA ALA A 109 11.98 31.40 -14.86
C ALA A 109 10.62 30.71 -14.65
N CYS A 110 9.74 30.73 -15.66
CA CYS A 110 8.46 30.03 -15.61
C CYS A 110 8.68 28.50 -15.56
N TYR A 111 9.58 27.98 -16.40
CA TYR A 111 9.95 26.55 -16.36
C TYR A 111 10.63 26.16 -15.04
N ALA A 112 11.46 27.02 -14.46
CA ALA A 112 12.07 26.80 -13.15
C ALA A 112 11.00 26.74 -12.03
N ALA A 113 10.05 27.68 -12.02
CA ALA A 113 8.94 27.68 -11.07
C ALA A 113 8.11 26.40 -11.19
N MET A 114 7.74 26.02 -12.41
CA MET A 114 7.03 24.77 -12.70
C MET A 114 7.76 23.54 -12.16
N ALA A 115 9.07 23.45 -12.38
CA ALA A 115 9.88 22.35 -11.88
C ALA A 115 9.93 22.31 -10.34
N VAL A 116 10.03 23.48 -9.70
CA VAL A 116 10.02 23.59 -8.23
C VAL A 116 8.68 23.14 -7.65
N TYR A 117 7.56 23.62 -8.19
CA TYR A 117 6.24 23.24 -7.70
C TYR A 117 5.87 21.78 -8.01
N ALA A 118 6.31 21.25 -9.15
CA ALA A 118 6.24 19.82 -9.42
C ALA A 118 7.06 19.02 -8.39
N GLY A 119 8.27 19.49 -8.05
CA GLY A 119 9.10 18.87 -7.01
C GLY A 119 8.44 18.87 -5.63
N ILE A 120 7.87 20.01 -5.20
CA ILE A 120 7.13 20.12 -3.93
C ILE A 120 5.92 19.18 -3.93
N GLY A 121 5.15 19.19 -5.02
CA GLY A 121 4.02 18.28 -5.19
C GLY A 121 4.44 16.81 -5.11
N ALA A 122 5.55 16.44 -5.75
CA ALA A 122 6.10 15.09 -5.72
C ALA A 122 6.47 14.65 -4.30
N LEU A 123 7.14 15.53 -3.54
CA LEU A 123 7.51 15.25 -2.15
C LEU A 123 6.28 15.09 -1.25
N ALA A 124 5.28 15.94 -1.43
CA ALA A 124 4.01 15.83 -0.69
C ALA A 124 3.27 14.52 -1.04
N GLY A 125 3.19 14.20 -2.34
CA GLY A 125 2.57 12.96 -2.82
C GLY A 125 3.28 11.70 -2.31
N LEU A 126 4.62 11.70 -2.31
CA LEU A 126 5.43 10.64 -1.72
C LEU A 126 5.16 10.50 -0.22
N GLY A 127 5.11 11.61 0.51
CA GLY A 127 4.84 11.61 1.94
C GLY A 127 3.47 11.03 2.29
N ILE A 128 2.43 11.36 1.51
CA ILE A 128 1.08 10.80 1.70
C ILE A 128 1.07 9.31 1.37
N ASP A 129 1.66 8.91 0.24
CA ASP A 129 1.66 7.51 -0.19
C ASP A 129 2.45 6.61 0.77
N ALA A 130 3.55 7.13 1.34
CA ALA A 130 4.29 6.45 2.40
C ALA A 130 3.48 6.23 3.69
N LEU A 131 2.42 7.02 3.93
CA LEU A 131 1.52 6.84 5.07
C LEU A 131 0.39 5.85 4.78
N ILE A 132 0.02 5.66 3.51
CA ILE A 132 -1.05 4.76 3.10
C ILE A 132 -0.51 3.34 3.05
N HIS A 133 -1.00 2.50 3.96
CA HIS A 133 -0.65 1.09 4.00
C HIS A 133 -1.87 0.27 3.63
N ARG A 134 -1.78 -0.50 2.55
CA ARG A 134 -2.84 -1.44 2.16
C ARG A 134 -2.58 -2.82 2.77
N GLU A 135 -3.51 -3.25 3.63
CA GLU A 135 -3.60 -4.62 4.11
C GLU A 135 -4.72 -5.33 3.36
N VAL A 136 -4.40 -6.45 2.69
CA VAL A 136 -5.39 -7.31 2.02
C VAL A 136 -5.64 -8.52 2.89
N VAL A 137 -6.91 -8.81 3.21
CA VAL A 137 -7.27 -10.00 3.97
C VAL A 137 -7.21 -11.21 3.03
N VAL A 138 -6.31 -12.13 3.32
CA VAL A 138 -6.03 -13.32 2.49
C VAL A 138 -6.77 -14.54 3.04
N TYR A 139 -6.80 -14.67 4.36
CA TYR A 139 -7.51 -15.77 5.04
C TYR A 139 -8.35 -15.23 6.19
N THR A 140 -9.56 -15.76 6.34
CA THR A 140 -10.41 -15.58 7.53
C THR A 140 -10.98 -16.95 7.88
N ALA A 141 -10.76 -17.38 9.12
CA ALA A 141 -11.38 -18.60 9.62
C ALA A 141 -12.91 -18.45 9.65
N PRO A 142 -13.67 -19.50 9.30
CA PRO A 142 -15.14 -19.49 9.34
C PRO A 142 -15.69 -19.31 10.76
#